data_AF-K9Y0T7-F1
#
_entry.id   AF-K9Y0T7-F1
#
_cell.length_a   1.000
_cell.length_b   1.000
_cell.length_c   1.000
_cell.angle_alpha   90.00
_cell.angle_beta   90.00
_cell.angle_gamma   90.00
#
_symmetry.space_group_name_H-M   'P 1'
#
loop_
_entity.id
_entity.type
_entity.pdbx_description
1 polymer ?
#
loop_
_entity_poly.entity_id
_entity_poly.type
_entity_poly.pdbx_seq_one_letter_code
_entity_poly.pdbx_strand_id
1 'polypeptide(L)'
;MNHFEIRCQPIIDENESQNDLGDYDIGLYVDGRSFIEMVEEFELPFAGDSAGKYICPDTRYTEDFFLGRHPEYGEEYDKTELLICTCGCSGCWPLATRIRVEKNRVIWDRFEQPHRRNWDYSDFGPFVFDLELYKKEISKVRFIRKFLRRSEFINNLLQRSL
;
A
#
# COMPACT_ATOMS: atom_id res chain seq x y z
N MET A 1 0.98 9.82 -18.45
CA MET A 1 1.04 9.85 -16.97
C MET A 1 0.03 8.83 -16.51
N ASN A 2 0.42 7.99 -15.56
CA ASN A 2 -0.43 6.98 -14.98
C ASN A 2 -1.54 7.63 -14.14
N HIS A 3 -2.68 6.97 -14.04
CA HIS A 3 -3.75 7.30 -13.12
C HIS A 3 -3.59 6.48 -11.84
N PHE A 4 -3.42 7.15 -10.71
CA PHE A 4 -3.41 6.50 -9.41
C PHE A 4 -4.82 6.50 -8.84
N GLU A 5 -5.23 5.42 -8.18
CA GLU A 5 -6.48 5.34 -7.43
C GLU A 5 -6.26 4.62 -6.10
N ILE A 6 -6.97 5.06 -5.06
CA ILE A 6 -7.12 4.32 -3.81
C ILE A 6 -8.55 3.81 -3.73
N ARG A 7 -8.70 2.50 -3.61
CA ARG A 7 -10.00 1.84 -3.43
C ARG A 7 -10.07 1.22 -2.04
N CYS A 8 -11.27 1.20 -1.48
CA CYS A 8 -11.58 0.60 -0.19
C CYS A 8 -12.63 -0.46 -0.46
N GLN A 9 -12.32 -1.73 -0.17
CA GLN A 9 -13.23 -2.85 -0.37
C GLN A 9 -13.53 -3.49 0.98
N PRO A 10 -14.78 -3.87 1.27
CA PRO A 10 -15.05 -4.67 2.45
C PRO A 10 -14.36 -6.03 2.31
N ILE A 11 -13.67 -6.46 3.35
CA ILE A 11 -13.21 -7.83 3.50
C ILE A 11 -14.47 -8.66 3.75
N ILE A 12 -14.81 -9.49 2.78
CA ILE A 12 -15.87 -10.47 2.93
C ILE A 12 -15.18 -11.76 3.35
N ASP A 13 -15.16 -12.03 4.66
CA ASP A 13 -14.76 -13.35 5.13
C ASP A 13 -15.93 -14.31 4.89
N GLU A 14 -15.75 -15.26 3.97
CA GLU A 14 -16.77 -16.28 3.67
C GLU A 14 -17.03 -17.22 4.87
N ASN A 15 -16.19 -17.16 5.93
CA ASN A 15 -16.29 -18.01 7.12
C ASN A 15 -16.70 -17.30 8.42
N GLU A 16 -16.89 -15.97 8.45
CA GLU A 16 -17.28 -15.25 9.67
C GLU A 16 -18.74 -14.79 9.66
N SER A 17 -19.41 -14.93 10.82
CA SER A 17 -20.80 -14.55 11.00
C SER A 17 -21.02 -13.06 10.74
N GLN A 18 -22.08 -12.74 9.99
CA GLN A 18 -22.60 -11.45 9.50
C GLN A 18 -22.74 -10.26 10.49
N ASN A 19 -22.12 -10.28 11.67
CA ASN A 19 -22.27 -9.26 12.71
C ASN A 19 -21.04 -8.41 12.99
N ASP A 20 -19.93 -8.57 12.28
CA ASP A 20 -18.85 -7.59 12.32
C ASP A 20 -19.03 -6.57 11.19
N LEU A 21 -18.97 -5.28 11.50
CA LEU A 21 -18.90 -4.22 10.50
C LEU A 21 -17.53 -4.37 9.82
N GLY A 22 -17.49 -5.25 8.82
CA GLY A 22 -16.30 -5.94 8.32
C GLY A 22 -15.07 -5.06 8.12
N ASP A 23 -13.91 -5.66 8.34
CA ASP A 23 -12.63 -5.06 7.99
C ASP A 23 -12.66 -4.57 6.53
N TYR A 24 -11.95 -3.49 6.21
CA TYR A 24 -11.85 -3.00 4.84
C TYR A 24 -10.40 -3.06 4.38
N ASP A 25 -10.20 -3.63 3.20
CA ASP A 25 -8.92 -3.59 2.52
C ASP A 25 -8.79 -2.30 1.72
N ILE A 26 -7.68 -1.60 1.95
CA ILE A 26 -7.23 -0.51 1.09
C ILE A 26 -6.44 -1.14 -0.04
N GLY A 27 -6.82 -0.89 -1.29
CA GLY A 27 -6.07 -1.31 -2.47
C GLY A 27 -5.49 -0.10 -3.21
N LEU A 28 -4.23 -0.24 -3.64
CA LEU A 28 -3.57 0.71 -4.54
C LEU A 28 -3.77 0.26 -5.98
N TYR A 29 -4.16 1.19 -6.85
CA TYR A 29 -4.39 0.91 -8.27
C TYR A 29 -3.64 1.88 -9.16
N VAL A 30 -3.08 1.36 -10.25
CA VAL A 30 -2.38 2.12 -11.29
C VAL A 30 -3.02 1.79 -12.63
N ASP A 31 -3.53 2.80 -13.32
CA ASP A 31 -4.27 2.67 -14.59
C ASP A 31 -5.40 1.64 -14.50
N GLY A 32 -6.09 1.61 -13.36
CA GLY A 32 -7.21 0.70 -13.08
C GLY A 32 -6.82 -0.73 -12.69
N ARG A 33 -5.52 -1.08 -12.69
CA ARG A 33 -5.00 -2.41 -12.29
C ARG A 33 -4.55 -2.41 -10.84
N SER A 34 -4.76 -3.52 -10.13
CA SER A 34 -4.24 -3.70 -8.76
C SER A 34 -2.72 -3.64 -8.77
N PHE A 35 -2.14 -2.78 -7.94
CA PHE A 35 -0.70 -2.64 -7.87
C PHE A 35 -0.02 -3.90 -7.32
N ILE A 36 -0.67 -4.62 -6.40
CA ILE A 36 -0.16 -5.91 -5.88
C ILE A 36 -0.12 -6.96 -6.99
N GLU A 37 -1.16 -7.05 -7.83
CA GLU A 37 -1.16 -7.99 -8.97
C GLU A 37 -0.05 -7.64 -9.96
N MET A 38 0.17 -6.34 -10.23
CA MET A 38 1.28 -5.91 -11.08
C MET A 38 2.65 -6.31 -10.49
N VAL A 39 2.84 -6.18 -9.18
CA VAL A 39 4.05 -6.63 -8.48
C VAL A 39 4.19 -8.14 -8.56
N GLU A 40 3.11 -8.89 -8.33
CA GLU A 40 3.10 -10.36 -8.40
C GLU A 40 3.53 -10.85 -9.78
N GLU A 41 2.89 -10.33 -10.85
CA GLU A 41 3.21 -10.66 -12.23
C GLU A 41 4.69 -10.37 -12.56
N PHE A 42 5.20 -9.24 -12.07
CA PHE A 42 6.59 -8.82 -12.29
C PHE A 42 7.59 -9.70 -11.54
N GLU A 43 7.29 -10.03 -10.28
CA GLU A 43 8.17 -10.83 -9.43
C GLU A 43 8.16 -12.31 -9.79
N LEU A 44 7.05 -12.83 -10.33
CA LEU A 44 6.85 -14.25 -10.61
C LEU A 44 8.05 -14.95 -11.28
N PRO A 45 8.72 -14.38 -12.31
CA PRO A 45 9.84 -15.02 -12.98
C PRO A 45 11.07 -15.27 -12.09
N PHE A 46 11.25 -14.53 -11.00
CA PHE A 46 12.43 -14.60 -10.13
C PHE A 46 12.13 -14.84 -8.64
N ALA A 47 10.87 -14.72 -8.23
CA ALA A 47 10.42 -14.93 -6.86
C ALA A 47 9.60 -16.23 -6.68
N GLY A 48 9.03 -16.79 -7.75
CA GLY A 48 8.17 -17.98 -7.69
C GLY A 48 7.03 -17.78 -6.69
N ASP A 49 6.86 -18.71 -5.74
CA ASP A 49 5.79 -18.69 -4.74
C ASP A 49 5.83 -17.48 -3.78
N SER A 50 6.96 -16.77 -3.72
CA SER A 50 7.11 -15.54 -2.91
C SER A 50 6.63 -14.28 -3.62
N ALA A 51 6.30 -14.36 -4.91
CA ALA A 51 5.85 -13.21 -5.69
C ALA A 51 4.56 -12.60 -5.12
N GLY A 52 4.53 -11.27 -5.03
CA GLY A 52 3.32 -10.53 -4.70
C GLY A 52 2.76 -10.76 -3.29
N LYS A 53 3.53 -11.38 -2.37
CA LYS A 53 3.10 -11.67 -1.00
C LYS A 53 3.15 -10.43 -0.11
N TYR A 54 2.41 -9.41 -0.51
CA TYR A 54 2.27 -8.14 0.17
C TYR A 54 0.81 -7.79 0.44
N ILE A 55 0.61 -6.91 1.40
CA ILE A 55 -0.65 -6.21 1.67
C ILE A 55 -0.40 -4.71 1.74
N CYS A 56 -1.47 -3.96 1.61
CA CYS A 56 -1.43 -2.51 1.72
C CYS A 56 -1.45 -2.10 3.21
N PRO A 57 -0.46 -1.34 3.72
CA PRO A 57 -0.41 -0.98 5.14
C PRO A 57 -1.50 -0.01 5.61
N ASP A 58 -2.56 -0.47 6.30
CA ASP A 58 -3.69 0.36 6.79
C ASP A 58 -3.28 1.69 7.51
N THR A 59 -2.87 1.65 8.79
CA THR A 59 -2.79 2.87 9.62
C THR A 59 -1.54 3.69 9.33
N ARG A 60 -0.61 3.13 8.54
CA ARG A 60 0.66 3.78 8.15
C ARG A 60 0.52 4.61 6.90
N TYR A 61 -0.53 4.42 6.10
CA TYR A 61 -0.83 5.33 5.00
C TYR A 61 -1.17 6.72 5.52
N THR A 62 -0.18 7.60 5.49
CA THR A 62 -0.31 9.04 5.65
C THR A 62 -0.07 9.71 4.30
N GLU A 63 -0.51 10.96 4.16
CA GLU A 63 -0.15 11.77 3.01
C GLU A 63 1.39 11.87 2.88
N ASP A 64 2.11 12.00 4.01
CA ASP A 64 3.57 12.07 4.03
C ASP A 64 4.23 10.81 3.47
N PHE A 65 3.67 9.64 3.75
CA PHE A 65 4.15 8.35 3.23
C PHE A 65 4.05 8.29 1.71
N PHE A 66 2.87 8.63 1.16
CA PHE A 66 2.64 8.67 -0.29
C PHE A 66 3.38 9.82 -1.00
N LEU A 67 3.92 10.78 -0.25
CA LEU A 67 4.76 11.84 -0.79
C LEU A 67 6.27 11.60 -0.56
N GLY A 68 6.65 10.41 -0.08
CA GLY A 68 8.06 10.02 0.10
C GLY A 68 8.77 10.74 1.25
N ARG A 69 8.04 11.24 2.24
CA ARG A 69 8.59 12.02 3.37
C ARG A 69 9.01 11.16 4.57
N HIS A 70 8.81 9.84 4.48
CA HIS A 70 9.27 8.85 5.44
C HIS A 70 10.15 7.79 4.74
N PRO A 71 11.32 8.15 4.22
CA PRO A 71 12.22 7.15 3.67
C PRO A 71 13.01 6.48 4.79
N GLU A 72 13.06 5.15 4.76
CA GLU A 72 13.74 4.32 5.77
C GLU A 72 14.59 3.20 5.12
N TYR A 73 14.47 3.03 3.80
CA TYR A 73 15.08 1.98 3.00
C TYR A 73 15.92 2.56 1.85
N GLY A 74 16.60 1.68 1.10
CA GLY A 74 17.60 2.05 0.11
C GLY A 74 18.96 2.34 0.73
N GLU A 75 20.03 2.17 -0.06
CA GLU A 75 21.40 2.48 0.38
C GLU A 75 21.58 3.94 0.77
N GLU A 76 20.81 4.84 0.14
CA GLU A 76 20.82 6.28 0.40
C GLU A 76 19.75 6.71 1.42
N TYR A 77 19.01 5.77 2.03
CA TYR A 77 17.82 6.05 2.85
C TYR A 77 16.82 6.97 2.12
N ASP A 78 16.56 6.67 0.85
CA ASP A 78 15.73 7.45 -0.06
C ASP A 78 14.44 6.72 -0.48
N LYS A 79 14.17 5.53 0.08
CA LYS A 79 13.00 4.71 -0.26
C LYS A 79 12.05 4.55 0.91
N THR A 80 10.76 4.67 0.61
CA THR A 80 9.65 4.45 1.53
C THR A 80 9.08 3.05 1.30
N GLU A 81 8.80 2.32 2.38
CA GLU A 81 7.98 1.09 2.33
C GLU A 81 6.67 1.43 1.61
N LEU A 82 6.31 0.79 0.51
CA LEU A 82 5.04 1.08 -0.19
C LEU A 82 3.99 0.01 0.12
N LEU A 83 4.44 -1.24 0.18
CA LEU A 83 3.67 -2.41 0.57
C LEU A 83 4.43 -3.17 1.67
N ILE A 84 3.67 -3.88 2.51
CA ILE A 84 4.22 -4.66 3.62
C ILE A 84 3.96 -6.15 3.41
N CYS A 85 4.73 -7.02 4.04
CA CYS A 85 4.45 -8.45 4.03
C CYS A 85 3.05 -8.76 4.59
N THR A 86 2.44 -9.84 4.10
CA THR A 86 1.14 -10.37 4.56
C THR A 86 1.09 -10.67 6.07
N CYS A 87 2.23 -10.74 6.76
CA CYS A 87 2.26 -10.86 8.23
C CYS A 87 1.83 -9.59 8.97
N GLY A 88 1.65 -8.45 8.28
CA GLY A 88 1.18 -7.20 8.88
C GLY A 88 2.27 -6.32 9.51
N CYS A 89 3.45 -6.87 9.81
CA CYS A 89 4.52 -6.18 10.52
C CYS A 89 5.31 -5.23 9.60
N SER A 90 5.56 -3.98 10.04
CA SER A 90 6.47 -3.06 9.34
C SER A 90 7.90 -3.61 9.30
N GLY A 91 8.61 -3.34 8.20
CA GLY A 91 9.99 -3.79 7.99
C GLY A 91 10.18 -5.29 7.79
N CYS A 92 9.13 -6.08 7.98
CA CYS A 92 9.12 -7.49 7.61
C CYS A 92 8.90 -7.58 6.10
N TRP A 93 9.97 -7.88 5.34
CA TRP A 93 9.94 -8.13 3.89
C TRP A 93 9.10 -7.09 3.09
N PRO A 94 9.36 -5.77 3.22
CA PRO A 94 8.57 -4.77 2.52
C PRO A 94 8.96 -4.68 1.04
N LEU A 95 8.02 -4.20 0.21
CA LEU A 95 8.36 -3.61 -1.08
C LEU A 95 8.57 -2.12 -0.86
N ALA A 96 9.80 -1.65 -0.98
CA ALA A 96 10.15 -0.24 -0.84
C ALA A 96 10.34 0.41 -2.22
N THR A 97 10.08 1.71 -2.31
CA THR A 97 10.26 2.47 -3.55
C THR A 97 10.69 3.89 -3.24
N ARG A 98 11.40 4.51 -4.18
CA ARG A 98 11.70 5.94 -4.08
C ARG A 98 10.50 6.72 -4.61
N ILE A 99 9.97 7.60 -3.78
CA ILE A 99 8.86 8.48 -4.12
C ILE A 99 9.36 9.91 -4.21
N ARG A 100 9.25 10.53 -5.39
CA ARG A 100 9.69 11.91 -5.62
C ARG A 100 8.55 12.79 -6.08
N VAL A 101 8.42 13.95 -5.46
CA VAL A 101 7.49 15.00 -5.91
C VAL A 101 8.28 16.03 -6.72
N GLU A 102 7.99 16.12 -8.01
CA GLU A 102 8.66 17.04 -8.92
C GLU A 102 7.65 17.92 -9.64
N LYS A 103 7.71 19.24 -9.41
CA LYS A 103 6.82 20.23 -10.04
C LYS A 103 5.35 19.85 -9.85
N ASN A 104 4.74 19.25 -10.88
CA ASN A 104 3.35 18.82 -10.93
C ASN A 104 3.19 17.28 -11.02
N ARG A 105 4.19 16.51 -10.61
CA ARG A 105 4.19 15.05 -10.72
C ARG A 105 4.64 14.36 -9.43
N VAL A 106 4.15 13.15 -9.23
CA VAL A 106 4.70 12.18 -8.28
C VAL A 106 5.29 11.03 -9.08
N ILE A 107 6.51 10.60 -8.75
CA ILE A 107 7.22 9.52 -9.43
C ILE A 107 7.52 8.43 -8.42
N TRP A 108 7.11 7.20 -8.73
CA TRP A 108 7.58 5.99 -8.04
C TRP A 108 8.61 5.30 -8.92
N ASP A 109 9.84 5.17 -8.44
CA ASP A 109 10.93 4.52 -9.15
C ASP A 109 11.89 3.80 -8.20
N ARG A 110 12.84 3.05 -8.77
CA ARG A 110 13.87 2.32 -8.00
C ARG A 110 13.29 1.42 -6.90
N PHE A 111 12.28 0.63 -7.26
CA PHE A 111 11.71 -0.37 -6.37
C PHE A 111 12.80 -1.32 -5.86
N GLU A 112 12.61 -1.82 -4.65
CA GLU A 112 13.44 -2.86 -4.08
C GLU A 112 12.68 -3.67 -3.05
N GLN A 113 13.21 -4.87 -2.80
CA GLN A 113 12.89 -5.65 -1.63
C GLN A 113 14.18 -5.73 -0.78
N PRO A 114 14.29 -4.97 0.33
CA PRO A 114 15.54 -4.82 1.10
C PRO A 114 16.19 -6.12 1.59
N HIS A 115 15.39 -7.17 1.80
CA HIS A 115 15.81 -8.50 2.23
C HIS A 115 16.10 -9.47 1.07
N ARG A 116 15.89 -9.05 -0.19
CA ARG A 116 16.17 -9.81 -1.43
C ARG A 116 17.00 -8.97 -2.39
N ARG A 117 18.24 -8.69 -2.02
CA ARG A 117 19.15 -7.84 -2.83
C ARG A 117 19.43 -8.34 -4.26
N ASN A 118 19.15 -9.61 -4.54
CA ASN A 118 19.32 -10.22 -5.85
C ASN A 118 18.08 -10.08 -6.76
N TRP A 119 16.98 -9.52 -6.27
CA TRP A 119 15.79 -9.22 -7.06
C TRP A 119 15.98 -7.89 -7.78
N ASP A 120 15.75 -7.88 -9.09
CA ASP A 120 15.94 -6.71 -9.94
C ASP A 120 14.59 -6.13 -10.37
N TYR A 121 14.34 -4.89 -9.99
CA TYR A 121 13.13 -4.13 -10.33
C TYR A 121 13.39 -3.00 -11.34
N SER A 122 14.54 -3.02 -12.01
CA SER A 122 14.94 -1.97 -12.97
C SER A 122 13.88 -1.71 -14.05
N ASP A 123 13.15 -2.74 -14.47
CA ASP A 123 12.11 -2.68 -15.51
C ASP A 123 10.66 -2.62 -14.97
N PHE A 124 10.44 -2.55 -13.65
CA PHE A 124 9.08 -2.52 -13.10
C PHE A 124 8.40 -1.14 -13.20
N GLY A 125 9.19 -0.08 -13.23
CA GLY A 125 8.74 1.30 -13.31
C GLY A 125 9.56 2.12 -14.32
N PRO A 126 9.55 3.46 -14.23
CA PRO A 126 8.87 4.28 -13.23
C PRO A 126 7.37 4.41 -13.48
N PHE A 127 6.61 4.65 -12.41
CA PHE A 127 5.22 5.13 -12.49
C PHE A 127 5.18 6.63 -12.25
N VAL A 128 4.48 7.37 -13.09
CA VAL A 128 4.46 8.84 -13.09
C VAL A 128 3.03 9.36 -13.05
N PHE A 129 2.67 9.99 -11.95
CA PHE A 129 1.31 10.48 -11.67
C PHE A 129 1.23 12.00 -11.74
N ASP A 130 0.03 12.52 -12.02
CA ASP A 130 -0.26 13.95 -11.84
C ASP A 130 -0.40 14.27 -10.35
N LEU A 131 0.30 15.30 -9.88
CA LEU A 131 0.38 15.61 -8.45
C LEU A 131 -0.98 15.97 -7.84
N GLU A 132 -1.83 16.71 -8.57
CA GLU A 132 -3.10 17.17 -8.02
C GLU A 132 -4.12 16.03 -7.98
N LEU A 133 -4.17 15.20 -9.04
CA LEU A 133 -4.99 13.99 -9.03
C LEU A 133 -4.51 12.98 -7.98
N TYR A 134 -3.20 12.79 -7.86
CA TYR A 134 -2.60 11.91 -6.85
C TYR A 134 -2.94 12.37 -5.43
N LYS A 135 -2.79 13.67 -5.13
CA LYS A 135 -3.16 14.25 -3.83
C LYS A 135 -4.64 14.06 -3.50
N LYS A 136 -5.52 14.22 -4.49
CA LYS A 136 -6.95 13.98 -4.33
C LYS A 136 -7.22 12.54 -3.89
N GLU A 137 -6.53 11.57 -4.47
CA GLU A 137 -6.69 10.15 -4.14
C GLU A 137 -6.14 9.80 -2.75
N ILE A 138 -4.92 10.22 -2.41
CA ILE A 138 -4.35 9.95 -1.07
C ILE A 138 -5.13 10.66 0.04
N SER A 139 -5.85 11.75 -0.25
CA SER A 139 -6.73 12.40 0.73
C SER A 139 -7.87 11.49 1.20
N LYS A 140 -8.28 10.49 0.39
CA LYS A 140 -9.31 9.50 0.74
C LYS A 140 -8.92 8.66 1.95
N VAL A 141 -7.62 8.42 2.14
CA VAL A 141 -7.07 7.63 3.25
C VAL A 141 -7.45 8.22 4.61
N ARG A 142 -7.50 9.55 4.73
CA ARG A 142 -7.92 10.22 5.98
C ARG A 142 -9.36 9.90 6.35
N PHE A 143 -10.24 9.74 5.35
CA PHE A 143 -11.64 9.38 5.57
C PHE A 143 -11.78 7.91 5.96
N ILE A 144 -11.04 7.02 5.30
CA ILE A 144 -10.99 5.60 5.63
C ILE A 144 -10.53 5.40 7.09
N ARG A 145 -9.43 6.04 7.49
CA ARG A 145 -8.91 5.97 8.88
C ARG A 145 -9.90 6.45 9.94
N LYS A 146 -10.68 7.51 9.65
CA LYS A 146 -11.72 8.00 10.57
C LYS A 146 -12.89 7.03 10.68
N PHE A 147 -13.25 6.38 9.57
CA PHE A 147 -14.32 5.42 9.51
C PHE A 147 -13.95 4.13 10.27
N LEU A 148 -12.77 3.54 9.98
CA LEU A 148 -12.28 2.33 10.62
C LEU A 148 -12.17 2.48 12.15
N ARG A 149 -11.53 3.56 12.63
CA ARG A 149 -11.44 3.83 14.09
C ARG A 149 -12.78 3.95 14.79
N ARG A 150 -13.80 4.46 14.09
CA ARG A 150 -15.15 4.58 14.65
C ARG A 150 -15.85 3.22 14.70
N SER A 151 -15.59 2.34 13.72
CA SER A 151 -16.07 0.96 13.70
C SER A 151 -15.48 0.15 14.86
N GLU A 152 -14.15 0.15 15.01
CA GLU A 152 -13.44 -0.52 16.11
C GLU A 152 -13.93 -0.07 17.49
N PHE A 153 -14.20 1.22 17.67
CA PHE A 153 -14.73 1.76 18.93
C PHE A 153 -16.12 1.22 19.25
N ILE A 154 -17.00 1.14 18.24
CA ILE A 154 -18.35 0.58 18.41
C ILE A 154 -18.28 -0.91 18.71
N ASN A 155 -17.44 -1.67 18.00
CA ASN A 155 -17.25 -3.10 18.23
C ASN A 155 -16.73 -3.40 19.63
N ASN A 156 -15.73 -2.65 20.10
CA ASN A 156 -15.22 -2.78 21.47
C ASN A 156 -16.26 -2.45 22.55
N LEU A 157 -17.20 -1.54 22.28
CA LEU A 157 -18.30 -1.26 23.22
C LEU A 157 -19.31 -2.41 23.27
N LEU A 158 -19.67 -2.98 22.11
CA LEU A 158 -20.62 -4.10 22.02
C LEU A 158 -20.05 -5.39 22.64
N GLN A 159 -18.77 -5.69 22.43
CA GLN A 159 -18.10 -6.86 23.04
C GLN A 159 -17.93 -6.75 24.55
N ARG A 160 -17.89 -5.53 25.12
CA ARG A 160 -17.78 -5.30 26.57
C ARG A 160 -19.11 -5.32 27.33
N SER A 161 -20.23 -5.41 26.60
CA SER A 161 -21.59 -5.46 27.16
C SER A 161 -22.19 -6.87 27.23
N LEU A 162 -21.40 -7.91 26.94
CA LEU A 162 -21.72 -9.33 27.11
C LEU A 162 -20.81 -9.95 28.19
#